data_AF-A0A0X3XL77-F1
#
_entry.id   AF-A0A0X3XL77-F1
#
_cell.length_a   1.000
_cell.length_b   1.000
_cell.length_c   1.000
_cell.angle_alpha   90.00
_cell.angle_beta   90.00
_cell.angle_gamma   90.00
#
_symmetry.space_group_name_H-M   'P 1'
#
loop_
_entity.id
_entity.type
_entity.pdbx_description
1 polymer ?
#
loop_
_entity_poly.entity_id
_entity_poly.type
_entity_poly.pdbx_seq_one_letter_code
_entity_poly.pdbx_strand_id
1 'polypeptide(L)'
;MTPHPNEDPDDSARIAELEAEVDQLRHAVGAHAVVDQAIGMVVALGRVAPDQGWAVLKDVSQHTNIKLREVAELIIRWGREGEMPAGIRVELQEALERHGPTQIPESGQD
;
A
#
# COMPACT_ATOMS: atom_id res chain seq x y z
N MET A 1 20.40 -49.77 3.68
CA MET A 1 20.16 -48.34 3.39
C MET A 1 19.74 -48.27 1.94
N THR A 2 18.44 -48.41 1.67
CA THR A 2 17.87 -48.37 0.32
C THR A 2 17.74 -46.91 -0.10
N PRO A 3 18.19 -46.51 -1.30
CA PRO A 3 17.98 -45.15 -1.78
C PRO A 3 16.47 -44.98 -2.03
N HIS A 4 15.87 -43.92 -1.48
CA HIS A 4 14.51 -43.55 -1.83
C HIS A 4 14.50 -43.06 -3.28
N PRO A 5 13.69 -43.67 -4.17
CA PRO A 5 13.50 -43.17 -5.53
C PRO A 5 12.46 -42.06 -5.42
N ASN A 6 12.86 -40.79 -5.51
CA ASN A 6 12.02 -39.61 -5.84
C ASN A 6 12.80 -38.28 -5.63
N GLU A 7 14.09 -38.24 -5.97
CA GLU A 7 14.78 -36.96 -6.14
C GLU A 7 15.23 -36.91 -7.60
N ASP A 8 14.25 -36.83 -8.51
CA ASP A 8 14.57 -36.50 -9.89
C ASP A 8 15.18 -35.09 -9.90
N PRO A 9 16.29 -34.85 -10.61
CA PRO A 9 16.91 -33.52 -10.69
C PRO A 9 15.94 -32.45 -11.22
N ASP A 10 14.88 -32.87 -11.90
CA ASP A 10 13.75 -32.05 -12.35
C ASP A 10 12.91 -31.51 -11.17
N ASP A 11 12.65 -32.33 -10.14
CA ASP A 11 11.91 -31.92 -8.94
C ASP A 11 12.72 -30.91 -8.12
N SER A 12 14.03 -31.12 -7.98
CA SER A 12 14.90 -30.18 -7.26
C SER A 12 15.01 -28.83 -7.98
N ALA A 13 15.11 -28.84 -9.32
CA ALA A 13 15.11 -27.61 -10.13
C ALA A 13 13.77 -26.87 -10.05
N ARG A 14 12.66 -27.62 -10.07
CA ARG A 14 11.31 -27.07 -9.94
C ARG A 14 11.07 -26.47 -8.56
N ILE A 15 11.57 -27.10 -7.50
CA ILE A 15 11.52 -26.56 -6.13
C ILE A 15 12.29 -25.24 -6.05
N ALA A 16 13.52 -25.18 -6.60
CA ALA A 16 14.32 -23.95 -6.58
C ALA A 16 13.68 -22.79 -7.37
N GLU A 17 13.03 -23.07 -8.50
CA GLU A 17 12.28 -22.08 -9.27
C GLU A 17 11.09 -21.52 -8.47
N LEU A 18 10.31 -22.40 -7.84
CA LEU A 18 9.17 -22.01 -7.01
C LEU A 18 9.61 -21.22 -5.77
N GLU A 19 10.75 -21.56 -5.16
CA GLU A 19 11.31 -20.81 -4.03
C GLU A 19 11.72 -19.38 -4.46
N ALA A 20 12.35 -19.23 -5.62
CA ALA A 20 12.70 -17.92 -6.17
C ALA A 20 11.46 -17.07 -6.48
N GLU A 21 10.40 -17.68 -7.03
CA GLU A 21 9.11 -17.03 -7.28
C GLU A 21 8.45 -16.59 -5.95
N VAL A 22 8.45 -17.45 -4.94
CA VAL A 22 7.95 -17.14 -3.60
C VAL A 22 8.72 -15.97 -2.98
N ASP A 23 10.04 -15.93 -3.12
CA ASP A 23 10.86 -14.85 -2.58
C ASP A 23 10.66 -13.52 -3.34
N GLN A 24 10.47 -13.57 -4.65
CA GLN A 24 10.12 -12.40 -5.46
C GLN A 24 8.74 -11.84 -5.07
N LEU A 25 7.74 -12.72 -4.90
CA LEU A 25 6.41 -12.33 -4.45
C LEU A 25 6.42 -11.78 -3.02
N ARG A 26 7.16 -12.40 -2.10
CA ARG A 26 7.36 -11.90 -0.73
C ARG A 26 8.05 -10.55 -0.72
N HIS A 27 9.05 -10.34 -1.57
CA HIS A 27 9.69 -9.03 -1.73
C HIS A 27 8.72 -8.00 -2.26
N ALA A 28 7.89 -8.34 -3.25
CA ALA A 28 6.89 -7.44 -3.81
C ALA A 28 5.84 -7.05 -2.76
N VAL A 29 5.27 -8.04 -2.05
CA VAL A 29 4.31 -7.82 -0.95
C VAL A 29 4.93 -7.00 0.19
N GLY A 30 6.16 -7.32 0.59
CA GLY A 30 6.90 -6.57 1.61
C GLY A 30 7.24 -5.13 1.18
N ALA A 31 7.52 -4.92 -0.12
CA ALA A 31 7.77 -3.59 -0.67
C ALA A 31 6.51 -2.72 -0.69
N HIS A 32 5.32 -3.33 -0.85
CA HIS A 32 4.03 -2.63 -0.88
C HIS A 32 3.38 -2.44 0.50
N ALA A 33 3.74 -3.24 1.51
CA ALA A 33 3.11 -3.21 2.82
C ALA A 33 3.02 -1.82 3.48
N VAL A 34 4.06 -0.99 3.37
CA VAL A 34 4.07 0.38 3.91
C VAL A 34 3.08 1.27 3.16
N VAL A 35 3.00 1.10 1.84
CA VAL A 35 2.08 1.87 1.02
C VAL A 35 0.63 1.44 1.27
N ASP A 36 0.37 0.13 1.34
CA ASP A 36 -0.97 -0.41 1.59
C ASP A 36 -1.51 0.03 2.96
N GLN A 37 -0.65 0.11 3.99
CA GLN A 37 -1.01 0.66 5.30
C GLN A 37 -1.39 2.14 5.19
N ALA A 38 -0.61 2.94 4.48
CA ALA A 38 -0.92 4.35 4.27
C ALA A 38 -2.23 4.53 3.48
N ILE A 39 -2.49 3.71 2.46
CA ILE A 39 -3.76 3.69 1.72
C ILE A 39 -4.92 3.44 2.70
N GLY A 40 -4.82 2.41 3.55
CA GLY A 40 -5.85 2.10 4.54
C GLY A 40 -6.13 3.27 5.48
N MET A 41 -5.09 4.00 5.91
CA MET A 41 -5.24 5.18 6.75
C MET A 41 -5.92 6.35 6.02
N VAL A 42 -5.54 6.59 4.76
CA VAL A 42 -6.16 7.63 3.92
C VAL A 42 -7.64 7.34 3.69
N VAL A 43 -7.99 6.09 3.42
CA VAL A 43 -9.39 5.65 3.27
C VAL A 43 -10.18 5.88 4.56
N ALA A 44 -9.64 5.45 5.70
CA ALA A 44 -10.33 5.57 6.99
C ALA A 44 -10.46 7.02 7.48
N LEU A 45 -9.40 7.82 7.38
CA LEU A 45 -9.35 9.19 7.92
C LEU A 45 -9.91 10.22 6.93
N GLY A 46 -9.61 10.05 5.65
CA GLY A 46 -10.07 10.93 4.57
C GLY A 46 -11.45 10.59 4.04
N ARG A 47 -12.03 9.45 4.44
CA ARG A 47 -13.35 8.96 3.98
C ARG A 47 -13.47 8.90 2.45
N VAL A 48 -12.38 8.54 1.79
CA VAL A 48 -12.33 8.28 0.34
C VAL A 48 -12.56 6.79 0.08
N ALA A 49 -13.04 6.44 -1.11
CA ALA A 49 -13.20 5.05 -1.48
C ALA A 49 -11.84 4.30 -1.56
N PRO A 50 -11.80 2.98 -1.32
CA PRO A 50 -10.57 2.19 -1.31
C PRO A 50 -9.73 2.31 -2.59
N ASP A 51 -10.38 2.41 -3.75
CA ASP A 51 -9.74 2.60 -5.06
C ASP A 51 -9.09 3.99 -5.22
N GLN A 52 -9.52 4.98 -4.44
CA GLN A 52 -8.99 6.35 -4.48
C GLN A 52 -7.78 6.58 -3.57
N GLY A 53 -7.58 5.74 -2.55
CA GLY A 53 -6.50 5.93 -1.57
C GLY A 53 -5.10 5.95 -2.21
N TRP A 54 -4.86 5.12 -3.23
CA TRP A 54 -3.62 5.16 -4.01
C TRP A 54 -3.46 6.45 -4.82
N ALA A 55 -4.56 6.94 -5.43
CA ALA A 55 -4.53 8.17 -6.22
C ALA A 55 -4.12 9.36 -5.35
N VAL A 56 -4.68 9.47 -4.14
CA VAL A 56 -4.31 10.50 -3.15
C VAL A 56 -2.81 10.44 -2.81
N LEU A 57 -2.27 9.27 -2.49
CA LEU A 57 -0.84 9.14 -2.16
C LEU A 57 0.07 9.54 -3.34
N LYS A 58 -0.30 9.13 -4.55
CA LYS A 58 0.43 9.47 -5.77
C LYS A 58 0.39 10.97 -6.03
N ASP A 59 -0.75 11.60 -5.82
CA ASP A 59 -0.97 13.02 -6.04
C ASP A 59 -0.12 13.88 -5.10
N VAL A 60 -0.13 13.56 -3.81
CA VAL A 60 0.74 14.20 -2.79
C VAL A 60 2.21 14.02 -3.14
N SER A 61 2.63 12.80 -3.53
CA SER A 61 4.01 12.53 -3.93
C SER A 61 4.46 13.40 -5.11
N GLN A 62 3.60 13.59 -6.11
CA GLN A 62 3.90 14.40 -7.29
C GLN A 62 3.98 15.89 -6.95
N HIS A 63 3.03 16.42 -6.17
CA HIS A 63 2.97 17.84 -5.85
C HIS A 63 4.04 18.28 -4.84
N THR A 64 4.45 17.37 -3.95
CA THR A 64 5.53 17.64 -2.98
C THR A 64 6.92 17.28 -3.50
N ASN A 65 7.01 16.57 -4.63
CA ASN A 65 8.24 15.99 -5.17
C ASN A 65 8.99 15.10 -4.14
N ILE A 66 8.23 14.39 -3.30
CA ILE A 66 8.74 13.43 -2.31
C ILE A 66 8.39 12.02 -2.78
N LYS A 67 9.27 11.06 -2.53
CA LYS A 67 9.04 9.67 -2.96
C LYS A 67 7.79 9.11 -2.28
N LEU A 68 6.95 8.41 -3.04
CA LEU A 68 5.68 7.85 -2.56
C LEU A 68 5.83 7.02 -1.27
N ARG A 69 6.92 6.24 -1.16
CA ARG A 69 7.21 5.48 0.07
C ARG A 69 7.46 6.38 1.28
N GLU A 70 8.19 7.48 1.11
CA GLU A 70 8.43 8.45 2.18
C GLU A 70 7.13 9.18 2.56
N VAL A 71 6.27 9.50 1.59
CA VAL A 71 4.91 10.03 1.85
C VAL A 71 4.09 9.04 2.68
N ALA A 72 4.10 7.75 2.33
CA ALA A 72 3.40 6.70 3.07
C ALA A 72 3.90 6.58 4.51
N GLU A 73 5.23 6.60 4.72
CA GLU A 73 5.83 6.58 6.06
C GLU A 73 5.45 7.81 6.89
N LEU A 74 5.37 9.00 6.27
CA LEU A 74 4.93 10.23 6.94
C LEU A 74 3.46 10.16 7.37
N ILE A 75 2.59 9.58 6.55
CA ILE A 75 1.17 9.39 6.90
C ILE A 75 1.02 8.39 8.03
N ILE A 76 1.77 7.29 8.02
CA ILE A 76 1.76 6.28 9.09
C ILE A 76 2.26 6.89 10.40
N ARG A 77 3.37 7.64 10.36
CA ARG A 77 3.88 8.36 11.52
C ARG A 77 2.86 9.34 12.05
N TRP A 78 2.25 10.13 11.16
CA TRP A 78 1.22 11.10 11.52
C TRP A 78 0.03 10.45 12.24
N GLY A 79 -0.50 9.31 11.78
CA GLY A 79 -1.61 8.68 12.49
C GLY A 79 -1.24 8.07 13.85
N ARG A 80 0.06 7.87 14.14
CA ARG A 80 0.54 7.42 15.45
C ARG A 80 0.87 8.57 16.40
N GLU A 81 1.44 9.64 15.87
CA GLU A 81 2.08 10.71 16.65
C GLU A 81 1.30 12.05 16.57
N GLY A 82 0.39 12.20 15.62
CA GLY A 82 -0.42 13.41 15.42
C GLY A 82 0.30 14.53 14.67
N GLU A 83 1.60 14.39 14.41
CA GLU A 83 2.43 15.42 13.78
C GLU A 83 2.69 15.13 12.30
N MET A 84 2.53 16.16 11.46
CA MET A 84 2.84 16.09 10.03
C MET A 84 3.46 17.42 9.57
N PRO A 85 4.52 17.39 8.74
CA PRO A 85 5.09 18.59 8.14
C PRO A 85 4.00 19.41 7.42
N ALA A 86 4.00 20.73 7.62
CA ALA A 86 2.92 21.59 7.15
C ALA A 86 2.69 21.49 5.63
N GLY A 87 3.77 21.43 4.82
CA GLY A 87 3.65 21.29 3.36
C GLY A 87 2.97 19.99 2.94
N ILE A 88 3.29 18.87 3.60
CA ILE A 88 2.65 17.58 3.33
C ILE A 88 1.19 17.61 3.74
N ARG A 89 0.87 18.20 4.89
CA ARG A 89 -0.50 18.28 5.39
C ARG A 89 -1.41 19.07 4.46
N VAL A 90 -0.93 20.20 3.93
CA VAL A 90 -1.68 21.02 2.97
C VAL A 90 -1.95 20.22 1.71
N GLU A 91 -0.92 19.62 1.11
CA GLU A 91 -1.08 18.82 -0.10
C GLU A 91 -1.97 17.59 0.11
N LEU A 92 -1.87 16.92 1.26
CA LEU A 92 -2.75 15.80 1.59
C LEU A 92 -4.21 16.24 1.70
N GLN A 93 -4.48 17.39 2.32
CA GLN A 93 -5.84 17.93 2.39
C GLN A 93 -6.37 18.26 0.99
N GLU A 94 -5.58 18.95 0.16
CA GLU A 94 -5.99 19.29 -1.20
C GLU A 94 -6.21 18.06 -2.07
N ALA A 95 -5.34 17.05 -1.96
CA ALA A 95 -5.52 15.78 -2.66
C ALA A 95 -6.80 15.07 -2.20
N LEU A 96 -7.09 15.06 -0.90
CA LEU A 96 -8.35 14.52 -0.37
C LEU A 96 -9.58 15.28 -0.88
N GLU A 97 -9.50 16.60 -1.05
CA GLU A 97 -10.59 17.41 -1.63
C GLU A 97 -10.76 17.13 -3.13
N ARG A 98 -9.65 16.95 -3.87
CA ARG A 98 -9.69 16.53 -5.29
C ARG A 98 -10.30 15.14 -5.47
N HIS A 99 -10.10 14.26 -4.48
CA HIS A 99 -10.51 12.86 -4.52
C HIS A 99 -11.73 12.53 -3.63
N GLY A 100 -12.38 13.52 -3.00
CA GLY A 100 -13.47 13.31 -2.03
C GLY A 100 -14.69 14.21 -2.19
N PRO A 101 -15.87 13.84 -1.63
CA PRO A 101 -16.24 12.53 -1.07
C PRO A 101 -16.96 11.64 -2.11
N THR A 102 -16.81 10.33 -1.96
CA THR A 102 -17.75 9.35 -2.52
C THR A 102 -19.13 9.63 -1.91
N GLN A 103 -20.19 9.67 -2.72
CA GLN A 103 -21.56 9.67 -2.21
C GLN A 103 -21.66 8.55 -1.16
N ILE A 104 -21.86 8.93 0.11
CA ILE A 104 -22.33 7.96 1.10
C ILE A 104 -23.60 7.39 0.47
N PRO A 105 -23.74 6.07 0.25
CA PRO A 105 -25.00 5.51 -0.22
C PRO A 105 -26.04 6.05 0.75
N GLU A 106 -26.96 6.88 0.24
CA GLU A 106 -27.94 7.53 1.10
C GLU A 106 -28.55 6.43 1.94
N SER A 107 -28.38 6.53 3.26
CA SER A 107 -29.02 5.64 4.20
C SER A 107 -30.49 5.66 3.83
N GLY A 108 -30.96 4.55 3.25
CA GLY A 108 -32.25 4.47 2.59
C GLY A 108 -33.30 5.12 3.47
N GLN A 109 -34.02 6.07 2.88
CA GLN A 109 -35.34 6.42 3.36
C GLN A 109 -36.19 5.15 3.24
N ASP A 110 -36.66 4.65 4.38
CA ASP A 110 -38.00 4.10 4.62
C ASP A 110 -38.21 3.84 6.12
#